data_AF-D7LQH4-F1
#
_entry.id   AF-D7LQH4-F1
#
_cell.length_a   1.000
_cell.length_b   1.000
_cell.length_c   1.000
_cell.angle_alpha   90.00
_cell.angle_beta   90.00
_cell.angle_gamma   90.00
#
_symmetry.space_group_name_H-M   'P 1'
#
loop_
_entity.id
_entity.type
_entity.pdbx_description
1 polymer ?
#
loop_
_entity_poly.entity_id
_entity_poly.type
_entity_poly.pdbx_seq_one_letter_code
_entity_poly.pdbx_strand_id
1 'polypeptide(L)'
;MNLEQYDIAQQLREKLTEVEEESIRLQEGKRGSSAKSEAQDKGISIIRLRADLQNAIDSEDYGLAAKLRDEISKLEAESLAVSAKALAFENAEYAFRLGQKLRHKTFGYRAVVCGMDPICCESSSWMEAAEVEKLPRGSNQPFYQVLVDARTHPDLVVAYVAEDNLLAPEKPDKERFDHPYISFLYYGADTAGDFIPVKQLREKYNRPRHEVPFDSQEED
;
A
#
# COMPACT_ATOMS: atom_id res chain seq x y z
N MET A 1 -19.92 0.01 35.14
CA MET A 1 -19.02 0.01 33.95
C MET A 1 -18.09 -1.17 34.13
N ASN A 2 -18.15 -2.13 33.21
CA ASN A 2 -17.49 -3.43 33.34
C ASN A 2 -15.96 -3.27 33.21
N LEU A 3 -15.26 -3.19 34.35
CA LEU A 3 -13.79 -3.21 34.39
C LEU A 3 -13.20 -4.40 33.63
N GLU A 4 -13.90 -5.54 33.64
CA GLU A 4 -13.49 -6.75 32.91
C GLU A 4 -13.45 -6.54 31.39
N GLN A 5 -14.36 -5.75 30.81
CA GLN A 5 -14.34 -5.45 29.37
C GLN A 5 -13.19 -4.49 29.01
N TYR A 6 -12.81 -3.62 29.95
CA TYR A 6 -11.68 -2.71 29.78
C TYR A 6 -10.34 -3.49 29.82
N ASP A 7 -10.18 -4.40 30.78
CA ASP A 7 -8.99 -5.24 30.90
C ASP A 7 -8.81 -6.16 29.69
N ILE A 8 -9.90 -6.76 29.19
CA ILE A 8 -9.86 -7.59 27.97
C ILE A 8 -9.46 -6.74 26.75
N ALA A 9 -10.00 -5.53 26.61
CA ALA A 9 -9.64 -4.62 25.52
C ALA A 9 -8.17 -4.16 25.62
N GLN A 10 -7.65 -3.96 26.83
CA GLN A 10 -6.25 -3.60 27.06
C GLN A 10 -5.30 -4.76 26.71
N GLN A 11 -5.63 -5.98 27.12
CA GLN A 11 -4.86 -7.17 26.76
C GLN A 11 -4.88 -7.47 25.27
N LEU A 12 -6.01 -7.25 24.58
CA LEU A 12 -6.08 -7.39 23.13
C LEU A 12 -5.21 -6.35 22.42
N ARG A 13 -5.19 -5.11 22.92
CA ARG A 13 -4.33 -4.04 22.38
C ARG A 13 -2.86 -4.38 22.56
N GLU A 14 -2.46 -4.88 23.73
CA GLU A 14 -1.07 -5.33 23.98
C GLU A 14 -0.65 -6.47 23.05
N LYS A 15 -1.50 -7.49 22.90
CA LYS A 15 -1.20 -8.61 21.98
C LYS A 15 -1.17 -8.17 20.52
N LEU A 16 -2.02 -7.23 20.13
CA LEU A 16 -1.98 -6.65 18.79
C LEU A 16 -0.70 -5.83 18.58
N THR A 17 -0.29 -5.02 19.56
CA THR A 17 0.98 -4.30 19.46
C THR A 17 2.18 -5.24 19.39
N GLU A 18 2.16 -6.37 20.10
CA GLU A 18 3.24 -7.37 20.05
C GLU A 18 3.29 -8.09 18.69
N VAL A 19 2.14 -8.53 18.18
CA VAL A 19 2.02 -9.13 16.84
C VAL A 19 2.36 -8.12 15.75
N GLU A 20 2.00 -6.86 15.92
CA GLU A 20 2.37 -5.78 15.01
C GLU A 20 3.85 -5.45 15.11
N GLU A 21 4.47 -5.45 16.28
CA GLU A 21 5.92 -5.28 16.42
C GLU A 21 6.68 -6.44 15.77
N GLU A 22 6.21 -7.67 15.90
CA GLU A 22 6.78 -8.81 15.16
C GLU A 22 6.54 -8.68 13.66
N SER A 23 5.34 -8.27 13.24
CA SER A 23 5.00 -8.02 11.83
C SER A 23 5.82 -6.85 11.26
N ILE A 24 6.08 -5.80 12.05
CA ILE A 24 6.92 -4.66 11.75
C ILE A 24 8.38 -5.10 11.69
N ARG A 25 8.89 -5.97 12.58
CA ARG A 25 10.26 -6.51 12.43
C ARG A 25 10.41 -7.36 11.16
N LEU A 26 9.41 -8.19 10.86
CA LEU A 26 9.34 -8.95 9.61
C LEU A 26 9.15 -8.05 8.38
N GLN A 27 8.45 -6.92 8.52
CA GLN A 27 8.24 -5.94 7.46
C GLN A 27 9.42 -4.98 7.31
N GLU A 28 10.10 -4.52 8.35
CA GLU A 28 11.25 -3.63 8.30
C GLU A 28 12.44 -4.36 7.66
N GLY A 29 12.56 -5.67 7.88
CA GLY A 29 13.42 -6.53 7.05
C GLY A 29 13.05 -6.54 5.55
N LYS A 30 11.80 -6.17 5.20
CA LYS A 30 11.21 -6.23 3.84
C LYS A 30 10.89 -4.87 3.18
N ARG A 31 10.88 -3.71 3.86
CA ARG A 31 9.95 -2.63 3.44
C ARG A 31 10.53 -1.25 3.16
N GLY A 32 11.85 -1.08 3.20
CA GLY A 32 12.49 0.15 2.72
C GLY A 32 13.93 -0.07 2.27
N SER A 33 14.63 -0.98 2.96
CA SER A 33 15.93 -1.49 2.53
C SER A 33 15.78 -2.59 1.48
N SER A 34 14.77 -3.46 1.58
CA SER A 34 14.71 -4.70 0.76
C SER A 34 14.65 -4.48 -0.74
N ALA A 35 13.83 -3.57 -1.30
CA ALA A 35 13.74 -3.47 -2.76
C ALA A 35 14.99 -2.83 -3.37
N LYS A 36 15.58 -1.83 -2.69
CA LYS A 36 16.82 -1.18 -3.10
C LYS A 36 18.04 -2.08 -2.88
N SER A 37 18.08 -2.78 -1.74
CA SER A 37 19.05 -3.83 -1.43
C SER A 37 18.93 -4.97 -2.42
N GLU A 38 17.73 -5.45 -2.73
CA GLU A 38 17.50 -6.55 -3.66
C GLU A 38 17.89 -6.14 -5.09
N ALA A 39 17.58 -4.92 -5.52
CA ALA A 39 18.07 -4.41 -6.80
C ALA A 39 19.61 -4.31 -6.83
N GLN A 40 20.24 -3.91 -5.72
CA GLN A 40 21.70 -3.88 -5.56
C GLN A 40 22.30 -5.29 -5.55
N ASP A 41 21.70 -6.25 -4.85
CA ASP A 41 22.13 -7.65 -4.74
C ASP A 41 22.03 -8.36 -6.10
N LYS A 42 20.93 -8.11 -6.84
CA LYS A 42 20.78 -8.55 -8.23
C LYS A 42 21.82 -7.90 -9.14
N GLY A 43 22.11 -6.60 -8.95
CA GLY A 43 23.16 -5.89 -9.67
C GLY A 43 24.55 -6.51 -9.48
N ILE A 44 24.90 -6.85 -8.24
CA ILE A 44 26.15 -7.56 -7.91
C ILE A 44 26.19 -8.95 -8.58
N SER A 45 25.07 -9.68 -8.54
CA SER A 45 24.95 -10.99 -9.19
C SER A 45 25.12 -10.92 -10.70
N ILE A 46 24.54 -9.89 -11.36
CA ILE A 46 24.70 -9.65 -12.80
C ILE A 46 26.18 -9.37 -13.15
N ILE A 47 26.90 -8.59 -12.34
CA ILE A 47 28.33 -8.32 -12.56
C ILE A 47 29.13 -9.61 -12.50
N ARG A 48 28.84 -10.49 -11.53
CA ARG A 48 29.51 -11.79 -11.40
C ARG A 48 29.26 -12.68 -12.62
N LEU A 49 28.01 -12.81 -13.04
CA LEU A 49 27.66 -13.62 -14.23
C LEU A 49 28.29 -13.06 -15.51
N ARG A 50 28.44 -11.74 -15.64
CA ARG A 50 29.15 -11.13 -16.78
C ARG A 50 30.63 -11.47 -16.78
N ALA A 51 31.27 -11.55 -15.61
CA ALA A 51 32.66 -12.02 -15.52
C ALA A 51 32.78 -13.50 -15.91
N ASP A 52 31.84 -14.35 -15.44
CA ASP A 52 31.79 -15.76 -15.82
C ASP A 52 31.51 -15.94 -17.32
N LEU A 53 30.67 -15.09 -17.90
CA LEU A 53 30.39 -15.07 -19.34
C LEU A 53 31.66 -14.74 -20.14
N GLN A 54 32.44 -13.75 -19.70
CA GLN A 54 33.70 -13.40 -20.36
C GLN A 54 34.68 -14.57 -20.31
N ASN A 55 34.82 -15.22 -19.15
CA ASN A 55 35.68 -16.40 -19.00
C ASN A 55 35.24 -17.55 -19.93
N ALA A 56 33.94 -17.75 -20.10
CA ALA A 56 33.38 -18.79 -20.97
C ALA A 56 33.67 -18.52 -22.46
N ILE A 57 33.61 -17.25 -22.87
CA ILE A 57 33.97 -16.80 -24.22
C ILE A 57 35.46 -17.02 -24.44
N ASP A 58 36.30 -16.64 -23.46
CA ASP A 58 37.75 -16.79 -23.54
C ASP A 58 38.17 -18.27 -23.54
N SER A 59 37.40 -19.16 -22.91
CA SER A 59 37.60 -20.61 -22.95
C SER A 59 36.91 -21.31 -24.12
N GLU A 60 36.32 -20.56 -25.05
CA GLU A 60 35.56 -21.06 -26.22
C GLU A 60 34.38 -22.00 -25.87
N ASP A 61 33.88 -21.94 -24.62
CA ASP A 61 32.69 -22.67 -24.20
C ASP A 61 31.43 -21.85 -24.53
N TYR A 62 31.06 -21.87 -25.81
CA TYR A 62 29.88 -21.17 -26.31
C TYR A 62 28.56 -21.71 -25.73
N GLY A 63 28.53 -22.98 -25.28
CA GLY A 63 27.35 -23.58 -24.67
C GLY A 63 27.07 -23.00 -23.29
N LEU A 64 28.11 -22.84 -22.47
CA LEU A 64 28.02 -22.15 -21.18
C LEU A 64 27.74 -20.65 -21.37
N ALA A 65 28.41 -20.01 -22.34
CA ALA A 65 28.22 -18.59 -22.64
C ALA A 65 26.77 -18.25 -23.03
N ALA A 66 26.11 -19.10 -23.82
CA ALA A 66 24.69 -18.92 -24.17
C ALA A 66 23.79 -18.96 -22.91
N LYS A 67 23.99 -19.94 -22.02
CA LYS A 67 23.22 -20.06 -20.78
C LYS A 67 23.41 -18.86 -19.86
N LEU A 68 24.66 -18.43 -19.67
CA LEU A 68 24.98 -17.26 -18.83
C LEU A 68 24.35 -15.99 -19.40
N ARG A 69 24.33 -15.82 -20.72
CA ARG A 69 23.66 -14.70 -21.38
C ARG A 69 22.15 -14.70 -21.13
N ASP A 70 21.50 -15.86 -21.23
CA ASP A 70 20.06 -15.99 -20.95
C ASP A 70 19.75 -15.67 -19.48
N GLU A 71 20.59 -16.14 -18.56
CA GLU A 71 20.47 -15.86 -17.12
C GLU A 71 20.68 -14.39 -16.79
N ILE A 72 21.69 -13.74 -17.39
CA ILE A 72 21.90 -12.29 -17.29
C ILE A 72 20.67 -11.54 -17.78
N SER A 73 20.14 -11.90 -18.96
CA SER A 73 18.97 -11.23 -19.54
C SER A 73 17.74 -11.34 -18.63
N LYS A 74 17.55 -12.50 -17.99
CA LYS A 74 16.49 -12.72 -17.01
C LYS A 74 16.69 -11.86 -15.75
N LEU A 75 17.88 -11.89 -15.15
CA LEU A 75 18.16 -11.11 -13.94
C LEU A 75 18.14 -9.59 -14.19
N GLU A 76 18.53 -9.14 -15.37
CA GLU A 76 18.41 -7.74 -15.78
C GLU A 76 16.94 -7.31 -15.85
N ALA A 77 16.06 -8.14 -16.45
CA ALA A 77 14.64 -7.87 -16.47
C ALA A 77 14.03 -7.81 -15.05
N GLU A 78 14.42 -8.72 -14.16
CA GLU A 78 13.99 -8.72 -12.77
C GLU A 78 14.52 -7.51 -11.99
N SER A 79 15.79 -7.14 -12.18
CA SER A 79 16.41 -5.97 -11.56
C SER A 79 15.74 -4.67 -12.02
N LEU A 80 15.48 -4.55 -13.33
CA LEU A 80 14.74 -3.43 -13.91
C LEU A 80 13.35 -3.31 -13.31
N ALA A 81 12.61 -4.43 -13.19
CA ALA A 81 11.28 -4.43 -12.62
C ALA A 81 11.27 -4.00 -11.14
N VAL A 82 12.22 -4.48 -10.34
CA VAL A 82 12.35 -4.07 -8.92
C VAL A 82 12.71 -2.59 -8.82
N SER A 83 13.64 -2.11 -9.64
CA SER A 83 14.05 -0.70 -9.68
C SER A 83 12.89 0.22 -10.11
N ALA A 84 12.17 -0.16 -11.17
CA ALA A 84 10.99 0.57 -11.64
C ALA A 84 9.90 0.64 -10.57
N LYS A 85 9.66 -0.47 -9.87
CA LYS A 85 8.72 -0.52 -8.74
C LYS A 85 9.17 0.43 -7.62
N ALA A 86 10.44 0.37 -7.21
CA ALA A 86 10.97 1.26 -6.16
C ALA A 86 10.83 2.75 -6.53
N LEU A 87 11.11 3.11 -7.79
CA LEU A 87 10.97 4.47 -8.28
C LEU A 87 9.51 4.94 -8.33
N ALA A 88 8.57 4.03 -8.64
CA ALA A 88 7.14 4.30 -8.54
C ALA A 88 6.71 4.55 -7.08
N PHE A 89 7.25 3.80 -6.12
CA PHE A 89 6.98 4.07 -4.68
C PHE A 89 7.48 5.43 -4.23
N GLU A 90 8.61 5.90 -4.75
CA GLU A 90 9.21 7.18 -4.36
C GLU A 90 8.47 8.38 -4.96
N ASN A 91 8.05 8.28 -6.22
CA ASN A 91 7.44 9.38 -6.98
C ASN A 91 5.91 9.31 -7.09
N ALA A 92 5.25 8.39 -6.39
CA ALA A 92 3.80 8.28 -6.50
C ALA A 92 3.09 9.48 -5.89
N GLU A 93 2.37 10.18 -6.76
CA GLU A 93 1.38 11.17 -6.40
C GLU A 93 0.04 10.47 -6.17
N TYR A 94 -0.57 10.74 -5.01
CA TYR A 94 -1.83 10.15 -4.61
C TYR A 94 -2.87 11.26 -4.54
N ALA A 95 -4.01 11.07 -5.20
CA ALA A 95 -5.10 12.03 -5.14
C ALA A 95 -5.78 12.07 -3.77
N PHE A 96 -5.74 10.96 -3.02
CA PHE A 96 -6.41 10.83 -1.73
C PHE A 96 -5.44 10.55 -0.59
N ARG A 97 -5.84 10.93 0.63
CA ARG A 97 -5.05 10.76 1.85
C ARG A 97 -5.54 9.59 2.70
N LEU A 98 -4.64 9.04 3.53
CA LEU A 98 -5.02 8.08 4.58
C LEU A 98 -6.06 8.69 5.51
N GLY A 99 -7.10 7.91 5.81
CA GLY A 99 -8.22 8.33 6.66
C GLY A 99 -9.27 9.19 5.96
N GLN A 100 -9.08 9.54 4.69
CA GLN A 100 -10.11 10.25 3.93
C GLN A 100 -11.32 9.37 3.67
N LYS A 101 -12.51 9.93 3.86
CA LYS A 101 -13.77 9.31 3.42
C LYS A 101 -13.95 9.53 1.93
N LEU A 102 -14.25 8.46 1.22
CA LEU A 102 -14.45 8.40 -0.22
C LEU A 102 -15.73 7.65 -0.55
N ARG A 103 -16.15 7.77 -1.81
CA ARG A 103 -17.25 7.01 -2.37
C ARG A 103 -16.81 6.30 -3.63
N HIS A 104 -17.22 5.04 -3.80
CA HIS A 104 -16.98 4.33 -5.05
C HIS A 104 -17.86 4.89 -6.17
N LYS A 105 -17.29 5.18 -7.34
CA LYS A 105 -17.98 5.80 -8.49
C LYS A 105 -19.12 4.94 -9.03
N THR A 106 -18.87 3.66 -9.26
CA THR A 106 -19.85 2.72 -9.83
C THR A 106 -20.81 2.16 -8.80
N PHE A 107 -20.30 1.58 -7.71
CA PHE A 107 -21.12 0.93 -6.69
C PHE A 107 -21.72 1.88 -5.65
N GLY A 108 -21.20 3.11 -5.54
CA GLY A 108 -21.78 4.13 -4.68
C GLY A 108 -21.57 3.94 -3.18
N TYR A 109 -20.79 2.96 -2.75
CA TYR A 109 -20.55 2.71 -1.32
C TYR A 109 -19.60 3.73 -0.69
N ARG A 110 -19.81 4.00 0.60
CA ARG A 110 -18.93 4.83 1.43
C ARG A 110 -17.75 4.01 1.90
N ALA A 111 -16.55 4.59 1.83
CA ALA A 111 -15.33 3.92 2.26
C ALA A 111 -14.35 4.90 2.91
N VAL A 112 -13.41 4.39 3.70
CA VAL A 112 -12.29 5.16 4.25
C VAL A 112 -10.96 4.54 3.84
N VAL A 113 -10.01 5.37 3.42
CA VAL A 113 -8.68 4.91 2.97
C VAL A 113 -7.83 4.42 4.15
N CYS A 114 -7.54 3.13 4.20
CA CYS A 114 -6.61 2.54 5.18
C CYS A 114 -5.26 2.14 4.59
N GLY A 115 -5.13 2.04 3.27
CA GLY A 115 -3.88 1.71 2.61
C GLY A 115 -3.77 2.27 1.20
N MET A 116 -2.53 2.41 0.74
CA MET A 116 -2.19 3.09 -0.49
C MET A 116 -0.99 2.39 -1.13
N ASP A 117 -1.15 1.97 -2.37
CA ASP A 117 -0.11 1.37 -3.20
C ASP A 117 0.07 2.22 -4.47
N PRO A 118 1.30 2.48 -4.91
CA PRO A 118 1.58 3.34 -6.07
C PRO A 118 1.21 2.68 -7.40
N ILE A 119 1.19 1.36 -7.43
CA ILE A 119 0.84 0.50 -8.56
C ILE A 119 0.02 -0.68 -8.03
N CYS A 120 -0.67 -1.39 -8.92
CA CYS A 120 -1.39 -2.58 -8.53
C CYS A 120 -0.44 -3.64 -7.93
N CYS A 121 -0.73 -4.08 -6.71
CA CYS A 121 0.02 -5.12 -6.02
C CYS A 121 -0.61 -6.51 -6.12
N GLU A 122 -1.74 -6.63 -6.82
CA GLU A 122 -2.49 -7.87 -6.96
C GLU A 122 -2.05 -8.72 -8.16
N SER A 123 -2.49 -9.97 -8.16
CA SER A 123 -2.19 -10.93 -9.23
C SER A 123 -2.80 -10.52 -10.58
N SER A 124 -2.22 -11.00 -11.69
CA SER A 124 -2.76 -10.76 -13.04
C SER A 124 -4.18 -11.27 -13.20
N SER A 125 -4.51 -12.42 -12.62
CA SER A 125 -5.88 -12.96 -12.63
C SER A 125 -6.87 -12.06 -11.89
N TRP A 126 -6.47 -11.44 -10.78
CA TRP A 126 -7.30 -10.45 -10.11
C TRP A 126 -7.47 -9.18 -10.97
N MET A 127 -6.39 -8.70 -11.58
CA MET A 127 -6.45 -7.52 -12.46
C MET A 127 -7.37 -7.74 -13.66
N GLU A 128 -7.37 -8.94 -14.24
CA GLU A 128 -8.30 -9.35 -15.29
C GLU A 128 -9.75 -9.35 -14.78
N ALA A 129 -10.00 -9.96 -13.62
CA ALA A 129 -11.33 -10.03 -13.02
C ALA A 129 -11.88 -8.65 -12.60
N ALA A 130 -11.02 -7.76 -12.12
CA ALA A 130 -11.34 -6.38 -11.76
C ALA A 130 -11.34 -5.43 -12.98
N GLU A 131 -11.09 -5.96 -14.18
CA GLU A 131 -11.03 -5.23 -15.46
C GLU A 131 -10.09 -4.01 -15.43
N VAL A 132 -8.97 -4.13 -14.71
CA VAL A 132 -8.03 -3.03 -14.49
C VAL A 132 -7.51 -2.44 -15.81
N GLU A 133 -7.28 -3.28 -16.81
CA GLU A 133 -6.80 -2.84 -18.13
C GLU A 133 -7.78 -1.94 -18.88
N LYS A 134 -9.08 -1.99 -18.56
CA LYS A 134 -10.10 -1.12 -19.17
C LYS A 134 -10.14 0.27 -18.54
N LEU A 135 -9.47 0.46 -17.41
CA LEU A 135 -9.42 1.76 -16.74
C LEU A 135 -8.53 2.73 -17.54
N PRO A 136 -8.84 4.04 -17.54
CA PRO A 136 -8.07 5.04 -18.29
C PRO A 136 -6.56 5.01 -18.02
N ARG A 137 -6.16 4.79 -16.76
CA ARG A 137 -4.75 4.70 -16.35
C ARG A 137 -4.24 3.28 -16.13
N GLY A 138 -5.09 2.26 -16.36
CA GLY A 138 -4.71 0.86 -16.21
C GLY A 138 -4.17 0.50 -14.82
N SER A 139 -3.13 -0.33 -14.78
CA SER A 139 -2.42 -0.75 -13.56
C SER A 139 -1.32 0.23 -13.09
N ASN A 140 -1.01 1.25 -13.89
CA ASN A 140 0.03 2.25 -13.61
C ASN A 140 -0.47 3.44 -12.75
N GLN A 141 -1.65 3.32 -12.17
CA GLN A 141 -2.21 4.30 -11.23
C GLN A 141 -2.10 3.80 -9.80
N PRO A 142 -2.24 4.70 -8.81
CA PRO A 142 -2.37 4.29 -7.42
C PRO A 142 -3.61 3.44 -7.17
N PHE A 143 -3.46 2.47 -6.27
CA PHE A 143 -4.54 1.64 -5.75
C PHE A 143 -4.67 1.88 -4.25
N TYR A 144 -5.91 1.85 -3.77
CA TYR A 144 -6.25 2.12 -2.40
C TYR A 144 -6.88 0.89 -1.76
N GLN A 145 -6.44 0.58 -0.56
CA GLN A 145 -7.14 -0.32 0.35
C GLN A 145 -8.11 0.53 1.15
N VAL A 146 -9.39 0.22 1.05
CA VAL A 146 -10.45 1.00 1.69
C VAL A 146 -11.30 0.10 2.58
N LEU A 147 -11.66 0.61 3.75
CA LEU A 147 -12.67 -0.03 4.61
C LEU A 147 -14.03 0.45 4.15
N VAL A 148 -14.98 -0.45 3.98
CA VAL A 148 -16.32 -0.10 3.50
C VAL A 148 -17.29 0.04 4.67
N ASP A 149 -18.22 0.99 4.60
CA ASP A 149 -19.20 1.19 5.67
C ASP A 149 -20.14 -0.02 5.77
N ALA A 150 -20.08 -0.74 6.89
CA ALA A 150 -20.85 -1.94 7.15
C ALA A 150 -22.37 -1.68 7.15
N ARG A 151 -22.80 -0.42 7.36
CA ARG A 151 -24.20 -0.02 7.25
C ARG A 151 -24.73 -0.05 5.82
N THR A 152 -23.85 0.22 4.86
CA THR A 152 -24.22 0.29 3.44
C THR A 152 -24.04 -1.08 2.79
N HIS A 153 -22.94 -1.76 3.12
CA HIS A 153 -22.64 -3.11 2.64
C HIS A 153 -22.03 -3.95 3.76
N PRO A 154 -22.83 -4.74 4.49
CA PRO A 154 -22.33 -5.56 5.59
C PRO A 154 -21.42 -6.71 5.12
N ASP A 155 -21.59 -7.16 3.87
CA ASP A 155 -20.82 -8.29 3.30
C ASP A 155 -19.43 -7.89 2.80
N LEU A 156 -19.18 -6.58 2.59
CA LEU A 156 -17.92 -6.05 2.09
C LEU A 156 -17.23 -5.26 3.20
N VAL A 157 -16.17 -5.83 3.76
CA VAL A 157 -15.43 -5.23 4.88
C VAL A 157 -14.27 -4.38 4.36
N VAL A 158 -13.43 -4.98 3.49
CA VAL A 158 -12.27 -4.32 2.89
C VAL A 158 -12.35 -4.49 1.38
N ALA A 159 -12.04 -3.43 0.65
CA ALA A 159 -11.95 -3.44 -0.81
C ALA A 159 -10.60 -2.90 -1.28
N TYR A 160 -10.12 -3.45 -2.39
CA TYR A 160 -8.95 -2.95 -3.12
C TYR A 160 -9.42 -2.30 -4.42
N VAL A 161 -9.14 -1.00 -4.57
CA VAL A 161 -9.81 -0.17 -5.58
C VAL A 161 -8.80 0.76 -6.25
N ALA A 162 -8.88 0.86 -7.58
CA ALA A 162 -8.10 1.83 -8.35
C ALA A 162 -8.53 3.28 -8.03
N GLU A 163 -7.59 4.22 -8.08
CA GLU A 163 -7.85 5.65 -7.85
C GLU A 163 -9.00 6.18 -8.74
N ASP A 164 -9.05 5.80 -10.01
CA ASP A 164 -10.08 6.22 -10.97
C ASP A 164 -11.52 5.84 -10.56
N ASN A 165 -11.67 4.82 -9.71
CA ASN A 165 -12.97 4.33 -9.24
C ASN A 165 -13.42 5.00 -7.93
N LEU A 166 -12.61 5.88 -7.36
CA LEU A 166 -12.88 6.58 -6.11
C LEU A 166 -13.20 8.05 -6.36
N LEU A 167 -14.10 8.59 -5.56
CA LEU A 167 -14.51 9.98 -5.58
C LEU A 167 -14.49 10.54 -4.17
N ALA A 168 -13.89 11.72 -4.00
CA ALA A 168 -14.03 12.49 -2.77
C ALA A 168 -15.45 13.10 -2.70
N PRO A 169 -16.09 13.12 -1.53
CA PRO A 169 -17.39 13.77 -1.37
C PRO A 169 -17.25 15.29 -1.56
N GLU A 170 -18.24 15.93 -2.21
CA GLU A 170 -18.24 17.38 -2.45
C GLU A 170 -18.33 18.20 -1.16
N LYS A 171 -18.87 17.61 -0.09
CA LYS A 171 -19.01 18.21 1.23
C LYS A 171 -18.41 17.30 2.29
N PRO A 172 -17.90 17.86 3.40
CA PRO A 172 -17.40 17.07 4.53
C PRO A 172 -18.48 16.12 5.03
N ASP A 173 -18.22 14.81 4.90
CA ASP A 173 -19.13 13.76 5.34
C ASP A 173 -18.92 13.49 6.83
N LYS A 174 -19.73 14.16 7.66
CA LYS A 174 -19.75 13.98 9.12
C LYS A 174 -20.68 12.85 9.58
N GLU A 175 -21.26 12.09 8.65
CA GLU A 175 -22.17 11.01 9.03
C GLU A 175 -21.40 9.87 9.70
N ARG A 176 -22.11 9.14 10.57
CA ARG A 176 -21.59 7.97 11.26
C ARG A 176 -21.14 6.93 10.23
N PHE A 177 -19.95 6.41 10.44
CA PHE A 177 -19.33 5.36 9.65
C PHE A 177 -19.08 4.17 10.58
N ASP A 178 -19.58 2.99 10.23
CA ASP A 178 -19.47 1.81 11.09
C ASP A 178 -18.62 0.74 10.42
N HIS A 179 -17.53 0.35 11.08
CA HIS A 179 -16.68 -0.70 10.62
C HIS A 179 -15.77 -1.23 11.75
N PRO A 180 -15.60 -2.56 11.90
CA PRO A 180 -14.94 -3.16 13.06
C PRO A 180 -13.48 -2.73 13.25
N TYR A 181 -12.74 -2.45 12.16
CA TYR A 181 -11.34 -2.06 12.22
C TYR A 181 -11.10 -0.55 12.41
N ILE A 182 -12.15 0.27 12.50
CA ILE A 182 -12.00 1.73 12.66
C ILE A 182 -11.30 2.08 13.98
N SER A 183 -11.72 1.45 15.07
CA SER A 183 -11.17 1.68 16.42
C SER A 183 -9.71 1.26 16.56
N PHE A 184 -9.22 0.45 15.62
CA PHE A 184 -7.85 -0.04 15.59
C PHE A 184 -6.94 0.85 14.74
N LEU A 185 -7.41 1.26 13.57
CA LEU A 185 -6.61 1.99 12.58
C LEU A 185 -6.66 3.51 12.73
N TYR A 186 -7.61 4.04 13.50
CA TYR A 186 -7.82 5.49 13.65
C TYR A 186 -8.04 5.90 15.10
N TYR A 187 -7.53 7.09 15.47
CA TYR A 187 -7.76 7.67 16.79
C TYR A 187 -9.16 8.29 16.95
N GLY A 188 -9.81 8.64 15.84
CA GLY A 188 -11.08 9.35 15.80
C GLY A 188 -11.28 10.05 14.46
N ALA A 189 -12.28 10.93 14.38
CA ALA A 189 -12.49 11.81 13.24
C ALA A 189 -12.03 13.25 13.53
N ASP A 190 -11.60 13.96 12.50
CA ASP A 190 -11.27 15.38 12.55
C ASP A 190 -12.52 16.27 12.43
N THR A 191 -12.33 17.59 12.44
CA THR A 191 -13.41 18.58 12.30
C THR A 191 -14.07 18.56 10.92
N ALA A 192 -13.37 18.04 9.90
CA ALA A 192 -13.88 17.83 8.55
C ALA A 192 -14.64 16.50 8.40
N GLY A 193 -14.59 15.61 9.40
CA GLY A 193 -15.25 14.31 9.40
C GLY A 193 -14.40 13.17 8.85
N ASP A 194 -13.16 13.43 8.44
CA ASP A 194 -12.20 12.41 8.01
C ASP A 194 -11.53 11.76 9.22
N PHE A 195 -11.06 10.52 9.07
CA PHE A 195 -10.45 9.79 10.16
C PHE A 195 -8.97 10.13 10.34
N ILE A 196 -8.52 10.23 11.59
CA ILE A 196 -7.14 10.51 11.97
C ILE A 196 -6.38 9.18 12.10
N PRO A 197 -5.46 8.84 11.18
CA PRO A 197 -4.77 7.56 11.20
C PRO A 197 -3.81 7.42 12.38
N VAL A 198 -3.72 6.21 12.94
CA VAL A 198 -2.74 5.90 14.00
C VAL A 198 -1.31 6.09 13.51
N LYS A 199 -0.38 6.33 14.44
CA LYS A 199 1.04 6.57 14.12
C LYS A 199 1.64 5.43 13.26
N GLN A 200 1.38 4.18 13.63
CA GLN A 200 1.85 3.00 12.90
C GLN A 200 1.38 3.01 11.43
N LEU A 201 0.13 3.41 11.18
CA LEU A 201 -0.41 3.45 9.82
C LEU A 201 0.24 4.56 8.98
N ARG A 202 0.57 5.69 9.61
CA ARG A 202 1.27 6.80 8.95
C ARG A 202 2.71 6.47 8.62
N GLU A 203 3.43 5.87 9.56
CA GLU A 203 4.81 5.39 9.37
C GLU A 203 4.87 4.32 8.29
N LYS A 204 3.88 3.41 8.31
CA LYS A 204 3.69 2.37 7.31
C LYS A 204 3.69 2.90 5.87
N TYR A 205 3.15 4.09 5.60
CA TYR A 205 3.11 4.67 4.25
C TYR A 205 3.97 5.94 4.12
N ASN A 206 4.82 6.23 5.10
CA ASN A 206 5.63 7.46 5.19
C ASN A 206 4.81 8.75 4.93
N ARG A 207 3.61 8.85 5.51
CA ARG A 207 2.73 10.02 5.33
C ARG A 207 2.68 10.89 6.59
N PRO A 208 2.76 12.23 6.47
CA PRO A 208 2.65 13.11 7.62
C PRO A 208 1.23 13.06 8.21
N ARG A 209 1.08 13.54 9.44
CA ARG A 209 -0.26 13.78 10.01
C ARG A 209 -0.91 14.88 9.18
N HIS A 210 -2.15 14.66 8.76
CA HIS A 210 -2.94 15.74 8.20
C HIS A 210 -3.47 16.62 9.34
N GLU A 211 -3.26 17.92 9.23
CA GLU A 211 -3.81 18.93 10.13
C GLU A 211 -4.88 19.71 9.36
N VAL A 212 -6.10 19.74 9.91
CA VAL A 212 -7.17 20.56 9.34
C VAL A 212 -6.85 22.01 9.69
N PRO A 213 -6.91 22.96 8.72
CA PRO A 213 -6.77 24.38 9.01
C PRO A 213 -7.74 24.79 10.12
N PHE A 214 -7.23 25.50 11.12
CA PHE A 214 -8.06 26.06 12.17
C PHE A 214 -8.86 27.23 11.58
N ASP A 215 -10.15 27.04 11.32
CA ASP A 215 -11.05 28.15 11.01
C ASP A 215 -11.29 28.93 12.31
N SER A 216 -10.62 30.07 12.45
CA SER A 216 -10.83 31.04 13.53
C SER A 216 -12.10 31.90 13.32
N GLN A 217 -13.14 31.34 12.69
CA GLN A 217 -14.43 32.02 12.47
C GLN A 217 -15.53 31.40 13.34
N GLU A 218 -15.33 31.37 14.64
CA GLU A 218 -16.44 31.27 15.63
C GLU A 218 -16.18 32.28 16.77
N GLU A 219 -16.06 33.56 16.41
CA GLU A 219 -16.31 34.68 17.34
C GLU A 219 -17.10 35.74 16.56
N ASP A 220 -18.44 35.69 16.67
CA ASP A 220 -19.36 36.82 16.49
C ASP A 220 -20.64 36.58 17.32
#